data_AF-A0A536YSD6-F1
#
_entry.id   AF-A0A536YSD6-F1
#
_cell.length_a   1.000
_cell.length_b   1.000
_cell.length_c   1.000
_cell.angle_alpha   90.00
_cell.angle_beta   90.00
_cell.angle_gamma   90.00
#
_symmetry.space_group_name_H-M   'P 1'
#
loop_
_entity.id
_entity.type
_entity.pdbx_description
1 polymer ?
#
loop_
_entity_poly.entity_id
_entity_poly.type
_entity_poly.pdbx_seq_one_letter_code
_entity_poly.pdbx_strand_id
1 'polypeptide(L)'
;MNKGPVLVLTVMPNGSVAMTKSLELWFLYSAVVGLFAAYVASRALPVDAPYPRVFQLVGVTAFVGYSVALWQMSIWYRRAWGTTIRATIDGLIYALLTAGLFGWLWPR
;
A
#
# COMPACT_ATOMS: atom_id res chain seq x y z
N MET A 1 30.65 20.13 -20.24
CA MET A 1 30.74 20.20 -18.75
C MET A 1 29.56 19.44 -18.19
N ASN A 2 29.79 18.39 -17.39
CA ASN A 2 28.84 17.60 -16.56
C ASN A 2 29.49 16.24 -16.24
N LYS A 3 30.36 16.17 -15.22
CA LYS A 3 31.01 14.91 -14.77
C LYS A 3 30.82 14.62 -13.26
N GLY A 4 30.00 15.42 -12.57
CA GLY A 4 29.78 15.29 -11.12
C GLY A 4 28.57 14.41 -10.79
N PRO A 5 28.54 13.78 -9.59
CA PRO A 5 27.36 13.06 -9.11
C PRO A 5 26.16 14.01 -8.90
N VAL A 6 24.95 13.49 -9.09
CA VAL A 6 23.69 14.21 -8.82
C VAL A 6 23.10 13.65 -7.53
N LEU A 7 22.76 14.53 -6.58
CA LEU A 7 22.21 14.16 -5.28
C LEU A 7 20.82 14.77 -5.07
N VAL A 8 19.90 13.97 -4.56
CA VAL A 8 18.61 14.41 -4.01
C VAL A 8 18.59 14.00 -2.53
N LEU A 9 18.43 14.98 -1.64
CA LEU A 9 18.45 14.78 -0.19
C LEU A 9 17.26 15.48 0.45
N THR A 10 16.62 14.81 1.42
CA THR A 10 15.59 15.40 2.27
C THR A 10 16.17 15.61 3.67
N VAL A 11 16.13 16.86 4.15
CA VAL A 11 16.57 17.24 5.50
C VAL A 11 15.33 17.40 6.37
N MET A 12 15.31 16.72 7.52
CA MET A 12 14.21 16.78 8.48
C MET A 12 14.57 17.68 9.67
N PRO A 13 13.58 18.25 10.40
CA PRO A 13 13.84 19.03 11.60
C PRO A 13 14.64 18.26 12.66
N ASN A 14 15.43 18.98 13.45
CA ASN A 14 16.20 18.39 14.56
C ASN A 14 15.27 17.91 15.68
N GLY A 15 15.59 16.76 16.30
CA GLY A 15 14.80 16.15 17.38
C GLY A 15 14.76 14.63 17.32
N SER A 16 14.15 14.00 18.33
CA SER A 16 13.92 12.55 18.32
C SER A 16 12.89 12.19 17.24
N VAL A 17 13.15 11.12 16.50
CA VAL A 17 12.22 10.60 15.49
C VAL A 17 11.09 9.86 16.22
N ALA A 18 10.12 10.62 16.73
CA ALA A 18 8.93 10.03 17.35
C ALA A 18 8.13 9.25 16.30
N MET A 19 7.99 7.93 16.50
CA MET A 19 7.28 7.04 15.57
C MET A 19 5.77 7.14 15.65
N THR A 20 5.22 7.72 16.73
CA THR A 20 3.76 7.79 16.99
C THR A 20 3.00 8.38 15.80
N LYS A 21 3.43 9.54 15.31
CA LYS A 21 2.79 10.20 14.17
C LYS A 21 2.85 9.35 12.89
N SER A 22 3.96 8.65 12.66
CA SER A 22 4.10 7.76 11.51
C SER A 22 3.15 6.57 11.59
N LEU A 23 2.97 5.99 12.78
CA LEU A 23 2.04 4.88 13.00
C LEU A 23 0.58 5.31 12.88
N GLU A 24 0.23 6.49 13.37
CA GLU A 24 -1.11 7.09 13.20
C GLU A 24 -1.42 7.30 11.71
N LEU A 25 -0.50 7.94 10.98
CA LEU A 25 -0.65 8.17 9.54
C LEU A 25 -0.72 6.85 8.78
N TRP A 26 0.06 5.84 9.17
CA TRP A 26 0.02 4.51 8.57
C TRP A 26 -1.33 3.84 8.77
N PHE A 27 -1.88 3.88 9.99
CA PHE A 27 -3.21 3.33 10.27
C PHE A 27 -4.30 4.00 9.43
N LEU A 28 -4.31 5.34 9.38
CA LEU A 28 -5.26 6.10 8.57
C LEU A 28 -5.12 5.75 7.08
N TYR A 29 -3.89 5.62 6.60
CA TYR A 29 -3.61 5.21 5.24
C TYR A 29 -4.16 3.80 4.93
N SER A 30 -3.93 2.82 5.81
CA SER A 30 -4.52 1.48 5.66
C SER A 30 -6.05 1.50 5.66
N ALA A 31 -6.66 2.33 6.51
CA ALA A 31 -8.12 2.49 6.53
C ALA A 31 -8.66 3.08 5.22
N VAL A 32 -7.96 4.07 4.63
CA VAL A 32 -8.31 4.66 3.33
C VAL A 32 -8.20 3.62 2.21
N VAL A 33 -7.12 2.84 2.18
CA VAL A 33 -6.96 1.75 1.19
C VAL A 33 -8.07 0.71 1.36
N GLY A 34 -8.37 0.32 2.60
CA GLY A 34 -9.47 -0.59 2.92
C GLY A 34 -10.84 -0.07 2.48
N LEU A 35 -11.11 1.23 2.65
CA LEU A 35 -12.34 1.87 2.20
C LEU A 35 -12.50 1.78 0.68
N PHE A 36 -11.44 2.06 -0.09
CA PHE A 36 -11.48 1.92 -1.55
C PHE A 36 -11.66 0.47 -1.98
N ALA A 37 -10.99 -0.47 -1.32
CA ALA A 37 -11.15 -1.88 -1.59
C ALA A 37 -12.60 -2.36 -1.30
N ALA A 38 -13.19 -1.91 -0.18
CA ALA A 38 -14.58 -2.16 0.16
C ALA A 38 -15.53 -1.58 -0.89
N TYR A 39 -15.31 -0.33 -1.30
CA TYR A 39 -16.10 0.31 -2.33
C TYR A 39 -16.08 -0.49 -3.64
N VAL A 40 -14.90 -0.86 -4.13
CA VAL A 40 -14.77 -1.66 -5.36
C VAL A 40 -15.45 -3.02 -5.21
N ALA A 41 -15.22 -3.73 -4.10
CA ALA A 41 -15.82 -5.03 -3.87
C ALA A 41 -17.35 -4.97 -3.77
N SER A 42 -17.89 -3.98 -3.05
CA SER A 42 -19.34 -3.81 -2.86
C SER A 42 -20.10 -3.52 -4.16
N ARG A 43 -19.42 -2.98 -5.18
CA ARG A 43 -20.01 -2.69 -6.49
C ARG A 43 -19.88 -3.86 -7.48
N ALA A 44 -19.02 -4.82 -7.19
CA ALA A 44 -18.67 -5.89 -8.11
C ALA A 44 -19.12 -7.28 -7.64
N LEU A 45 -19.41 -7.46 -6.35
CA LEU A 45 -19.74 -8.74 -5.73
C LEU A 45 -21.09 -8.69 -5.03
N PRO A 46 -21.92 -9.73 -5.15
CA PRO A 46 -23.16 -9.82 -4.40
C PRO A 46 -22.89 -10.11 -2.92
N VAL A 47 -23.93 -9.91 -2.10
CA VAL A 47 -24.05 -10.60 -0.80
C VAL A 47 -23.93 -12.11 -1.08
N ASP A 48 -23.26 -12.87 -0.20
CA ASP A 48 -22.92 -14.30 -0.39
C ASP A 48 -21.81 -14.62 -1.39
N ALA A 49 -21.05 -13.62 -1.85
CA ALA A 49 -19.92 -13.90 -2.74
C ALA A 49 -18.91 -14.87 -2.08
N PRO A 50 -18.41 -15.88 -2.82
CA PRO A 50 -17.52 -16.88 -2.26
C PRO A 50 -16.17 -16.25 -1.88
N TYR A 51 -15.59 -16.71 -0.77
CA TYR A 51 -14.33 -16.21 -0.21
C TYR A 51 -13.22 -15.97 -1.27
N PRO A 52 -12.90 -16.91 -2.18
CA PRO A 52 -11.82 -16.71 -3.15
C PRO A 52 -12.06 -15.50 -4.07
N ARG A 53 -13.32 -15.19 -4.36
CA ARG A 53 -13.66 -14.07 -5.24
C ARG A 53 -13.53 -12.73 -4.52
N VAL A 54 -13.94 -12.66 -3.26
CA VAL A 54 -13.71 -11.49 -2.40
C VAL A 54 -12.21 -11.28 -2.20
N PHE A 55 -11.48 -12.34 -1.87
CA PHE A 55 -10.03 -12.30 -1.65
C PHE A 55 -9.30 -11.77 -2.89
N GLN A 56 -9.63 -12.28 -4.08
CA GLN A 56 -9.01 -11.83 -5.33
C GLN A 56 -9.24 -10.34 -5.57
N LEU A 57 -10.48 -9.88 -5.50
CA LEU A 57 -10.82 -8.51 -5.87
C LEU A 57 -10.29 -7.50 -4.84
N VAL A 58 -10.54 -7.74 -3.55
CA VAL A 58 -10.02 -6.89 -2.47
C VAL A 58 -8.50 -6.92 -2.46
N GLY A 59 -7.88 -8.09 -2.64
CA GLY A 59 -6.42 -8.23 -2.64
C GLY A 59 -5.74 -7.45 -3.75
N VAL A 60 -6.25 -7.53 -4.97
CA VAL A 60 -5.70 -6.73 -6.08
C VAL A 60 -5.91 -5.23 -5.84
N THR A 61 -7.10 -4.80 -5.42
CA THR A 61 -7.36 -3.38 -5.16
C THR A 61 -6.47 -2.83 -4.03
N ALA A 62 -6.35 -3.57 -2.93
CA ALA A 62 -5.48 -3.19 -1.81
C ALA A 62 -4.00 -3.19 -2.21
N PHE A 63 -3.55 -4.19 -2.99
CA PHE A 63 -2.16 -4.26 -3.46
C PHE A 63 -1.79 -3.06 -4.34
N VAL A 64 -2.69 -2.64 -5.22
CA VAL A 64 -2.49 -1.41 -6.01
C VAL A 64 -2.35 -0.20 -5.09
N GLY A 65 -3.21 -0.09 -4.08
CA GLY A 65 -3.17 0.99 -3.09
C GLY A 65 -1.88 1.03 -2.28
N TYR A 66 -1.38 -0.12 -1.85
CA TYR A 66 -0.17 -0.23 -1.01
C TYR A 66 1.15 -0.13 -1.77
N SER A 67 1.21 -0.59 -3.02
CA SER A 67 2.50 -0.87 -3.67
C SER A 67 2.75 -0.10 -4.96
N VAL A 68 1.77 -0.01 -5.87
CA VAL A 68 2.04 0.42 -7.25
C VAL A 68 2.46 1.88 -7.31
N ALA A 69 1.86 2.71 -6.44
CA ALA A 69 2.24 4.11 -6.26
C ALA A 69 3.56 4.32 -5.49
N LEU A 70 4.40 3.29 -5.31
CA LEU A 70 5.77 3.46 -4.81
C LEU A 70 6.81 3.36 -5.93
N TRP A 71 6.44 2.77 -7.07
CA TRP A 71 7.37 2.45 -8.15
C TRP A 71 7.88 3.70 -8.86
N GLN A 72 7.05 4.76 -8.93
CA GLN A 72 7.44 6.02 -9.55
C GLN A 72 8.65 6.67 -8.86
N MET A 73 8.92 6.35 -7.59
CA MET A 73 10.12 6.83 -6.89
C MET A 73 11.42 6.26 -7.49
N SER A 74 11.39 5.02 -7.97
CA SER A 74 12.54 4.44 -8.69
C SER A 74 12.65 4.96 -10.11
N ILE A 75 11.52 5.18 -10.78
CA ILE A 75 11.47 5.66 -12.17
C ILE A 75 11.98 7.10 -12.28
N TRP A 76 11.43 8.01 -11.48
CA TRP A 76 11.68 9.45 -11.61
C TRP A 76 12.78 9.95 -10.67
N TYR A 77 12.81 9.44 -9.44
CA TYR A 77 13.68 9.94 -8.38
C TYR A 77 14.91 9.06 -8.14
N ARG A 78 15.15 8.06 -9.00
CA ARG A 78 16.28 7.12 -8.93
C ARG A 78 16.43 6.44 -7.57
N ARG A 79 15.33 6.26 -6.82
CA ARG A 79 15.33 5.43 -5.61
C ARG A 79 15.77 4.01 -5.98
N ALA A 80 16.65 3.42 -5.17
CA ALA A 80 17.15 2.07 -5.40
C ALA A 80 15.99 1.07 -5.57
N TRP A 81 16.03 0.28 -6.65
CA TRP A 81 15.01 -0.74 -6.93
C TRP A 81 14.88 -1.77 -5.82
N GLY A 82 15.97 -2.11 -5.12
CA GLY A 82 15.92 -2.99 -3.95
C GLY A 82 15.00 -2.46 -2.83
N THR A 83 14.95 -1.14 -2.61
CA THR A 83 14.02 -0.54 -1.64
C THR A 83 12.58 -0.65 -2.12
N THR A 84 12.33 -0.38 -3.41
CA THR A 84 11.00 -0.50 -4.02
C THR A 84 10.47 -1.93 -4.00
N ILE A 85 11.32 -2.92 -4.27
CA ILE A 85 10.97 -4.34 -4.20
C ILE A 85 10.60 -4.74 -2.77
N ARG A 86 11.40 -4.35 -1.77
CA ARG A 86 11.10 -4.63 -0.35
C ARG A 86 9.78 -4.00 0.09
N ALA A 87 9.54 -2.75 -0.29
CA ALA A 87 8.27 -2.07 -0.01
C ALA A 87 7.08 -2.73 -0.74
N THR A 88 7.29 -3.27 -1.95
CA THR A 88 6.26 -4.00 -2.70
C THR A 88 5.91 -5.33 -2.02
N ILE A 89 6.90 -6.04 -1.46
CA ILE A 89 6.67 -7.28 -0.70
C ILE A 89 5.89 -6.97 0.58
N ASP A 90 6.26 -5.91 1.30
CA ASP A 90 5.53 -5.46 2.49
C ASP A 90 4.06 -5.10 2.13
N GLY A 91 3.86 -4.27 1.11
CA GLY A 91 2.53 -3.93 0.62
C GLY A 91 1.71 -5.14 0.13
N LEU A 92 2.36 -6.17 -0.43
CA LEU A 92 1.71 -7.44 -0.76
C LEU A 92 1.21 -8.15 0.49
N ILE A 93 2.01 -8.23 1.55
CA ILE A 93 1.59 -8.85 2.82
C ILE A 93 0.37 -8.11 3.39
N TYR A 94 0.40 -6.78 3.43
CA TYR A 94 -0.74 -5.97 3.88
C TYR A 94 -1.98 -6.17 3.01
N ALA A 95 -1.83 -6.28 1.69
CA ALA A 95 -2.95 -6.55 0.78
C ALA A 95 -3.57 -7.92 1.01
N LEU A 96 -2.76 -8.96 1.22
CA LEU A 96 -3.24 -10.32 1.50
C LEU A 96 -3.98 -10.39 2.85
N LEU A 97 -3.45 -9.72 3.88
CA LEU A 97 -4.12 -9.61 5.18
C LEU A 97 -5.46 -8.86 5.07
N THR A 98 -5.49 -7.77 4.31
CA THR A 98 -6.72 -7.00 4.02
C THR A 98 -7.75 -7.90 3.31
N ALA A 99 -7.33 -8.59 2.25
CA ALA A 99 -8.18 -9.50 1.49
C ALA A 99 -8.74 -10.66 2.33
N GLY A 100 -7.89 -11.24 3.19
CA GLY A 100 -8.30 -12.30 4.11
C GLY A 100 -9.37 -11.84 5.09
N LEU A 101 -9.20 -10.65 5.68
CA LEU A 101 -10.17 -10.06 6.60
C LEU A 101 -11.51 -9.79 5.92
N PHE A 102 -11.50 -9.20 4.72
CA PHE A 102 -12.72 -8.95 3.95
C PHE A 102 -13.41 -10.24 3.52
N GLY A 103 -12.65 -11.23 3.06
CA GLY A 103 -13.21 -12.53 2.69
C GLY A 103 -13.85 -13.24 3.89
N TRP A 104 -13.25 -13.12 5.07
CA TRP A 104 -13.77 -13.73 6.30
C TRP A 104 -15.05 -13.05 6.79
N LEU A 105 -15.09 -11.71 6.74
CA LEU A 105 -16.20 -10.89 7.23
C LEU A 105 -17.21 -10.50 6.14
N TRP A 106 -17.12 -11.12 4.95
CA TRP A 106 -18.04 -10.80 3.87
C TRP A 106 -19.49 -11.14 4.26
N PRO A 107 -20.48 -10.29 3.89
CA PRO A 107 -21.88 -10.57 4.16
C PRO A 107 -22.33 -11.92 3.58
N ARG A 108 -23.01 -12.70 4.42
CA ARG A 108 -23.72 -13.93 4.10
C ARG A 108 -25.23 -13.74 4.25
#